data_AF-A0A4R7CZB1-F1
#
_entry.id   AF-A0A4R7CZB1-F1
#
_cell.length_a   1.000
_cell.length_b   1.000
_cell.length_c   1.000
_cell.angle_alpha   90.00
_cell.angle_beta   90.00
_cell.angle_gamma   90.00
#
_symmetry.space_group_name_H-M   'P 1'
#
loop_
_entity.id
_entity.type
_entity.pdbx_description
1 polymer ?
#
loop_
_entity_poly.entity_id
_entity_poly.type
_entity_poly.pdbx_seq_one_letter_code
_entity_poly.pdbx_strand_id
1 'polypeptide(L)'
;MKRTDLKANGEALQTMISFEGGNVTEYYIVQCDGFLVGVGIFHNHNEVCTFALVKDEAGEKHMLGRLSDEFPWEVNELHQLEEYYHEIFPDN
;
A
#
# COMPACT_ATOMS: atom_id res chain seq x y z
N MET A 1 -2.04 -2.42 -14.71
CA MET A 1 -1.06 -2.36 -13.60
C MET A 1 -1.27 -3.56 -12.67
N LYS A 2 -0.23 -4.30 -12.27
CA LYS A 2 -0.34 -5.35 -11.26
C LYS A 2 0.41 -4.95 -9.99
N ARG A 3 0.03 -5.52 -8.84
CA ARG A 3 0.72 -5.26 -7.55
C ARG A 3 2.23 -5.56 -7.59
N THR A 4 2.65 -6.52 -8.40
CA THR A 4 4.05 -6.94 -8.54
C THR A 4 4.90 -5.93 -9.30
N ASP A 5 4.26 -5.02 -10.04
CA ASP A 5 4.93 -3.95 -10.76
C ASP A 5 5.16 -2.72 -9.86
N LEU A 6 4.48 -2.67 -8.70
CA LEU A 6 4.56 -1.56 -7.76
C LEU A 6 5.84 -1.63 -6.95
N LYS A 7 6.53 -0.49 -6.85
CA LYS A 7 7.70 -0.32 -6.00
C LYS A 7 7.47 0.75 -4.96
N ALA A 8 7.95 0.52 -3.75
CA ALA A 8 8.02 1.55 -2.73
C ALA A 8 8.86 2.74 -3.25
N ASN A 9 8.38 3.95 -2.99
CA ASN A 9 9.03 5.19 -3.36
C ASN A 9 9.38 6.00 -2.11
N GLY A 10 10.69 6.12 -1.83
CA GLY A 10 11.20 6.91 -0.72
C GLY A 10 11.07 6.21 0.64
N GLU A 11 10.88 7.01 1.68
CA GLU A 11 10.74 6.55 3.05
C GLU A 11 9.31 6.04 3.32
N ALA A 12 9.18 5.15 4.31
CA ALA A 12 7.87 4.68 4.73
C ALA A 12 7.07 5.86 5.31
N LEU A 13 5.81 5.99 4.90
CA LEU A 13 4.85 6.91 5.50
C LEU A 13 4.62 6.56 6.96
N GLN A 14 4.55 5.26 7.24
CA GLN A 14 4.37 4.71 8.57
C GLN A 14 4.87 3.27 8.62
N THR A 15 5.39 2.88 9.78
CA THR A 15 5.71 1.49 10.11
C THR A 15 4.96 1.11 11.37
N MET A 16 4.16 0.06 11.29
CA MET A 16 3.44 -0.55 12.41
C MET A 16 4.05 -1.91 12.72
N ILE A 17 4.11 -2.26 14.00
CA ILE A 17 4.57 -3.58 14.45
C ILE A 17 3.40 -4.17 15.22
N SER A 18 2.89 -5.31 14.76
CA SER A 18 1.80 -6.01 15.43
C SER A 18 2.20 -6.36 16.86
N PHE A 19 1.25 -6.29 17.80
CA PHE A 19 1.48 -6.48 19.24
C PHE A 19 2.10 -7.85 19.60
N GLU A 20 1.90 -8.88 18.78
CA GLU A 20 2.52 -10.19 18.95
C GLU A 20 3.97 -10.27 18.43
N GLY A 21 4.53 -9.14 17.97
CA GLY A 21 5.92 -9.01 17.55
C GLY A 21 6.30 -9.73 16.25
N GLY A 22 5.33 -10.36 15.58
CA GLY A 22 5.59 -11.23 14.43
C GLY A 22 5.50 -10.54 13.07
N ASN A 23 4.68 -9.48 12.94
CA ASN A 23 4.44 -8.82 11.66
C ASN A 23 4.77 -7.33 11.73
N VAL A 24 5.50 -6.86 10.73
CA VAL A 24 5.77 -5.45 10.49
C VAL A 24 4.95 -5.03 9.27
N THR A 25 4.12 -4.02 9.42
CA THR A 25 3.31 -3.44 8.33
C THR A 25 3.89 -2.07 7.98
N GLU A 26 4.35 -1.89 6.75
CA GLU A 26 4.95 -0.65 6.27
C GLU A 26 4.11 -0.05 5.15
N TYR A 27 3.80 1.24 5.27
CA TYR A 27 3.04 2.00 4.30
C TYR A 27 3.99 2.84 3.46
N TYR A 28 3.88 2.77 2.15
CA TYR A 28 4.72 3.53 1.22
C TYR A 28 3.88 4.21 0.15
N ILE A 29 4.36 5.35 -0.34
CA ILE A 29 3.97 5.82 -1.67
C ILE A 29 4.50 4.81 -2.68
N VAL A 30 3.67 4.35 -3.60
CA VAL A 30 4.06 3.40 -4.64
C VAL A 30 4.18 4.06 -6.00
N GLN A 31 5.16 3.61 -6.76
CA GLN A 31 5.37 4.01 -8.14
C GLN A 31 5.30 2.82 -9.10
N CYS A 32 4.84 3.09 -10.31
CA CYS A 32 4.88 2.19 -11.46
C CYS A 32 5.51 2.95 -12.63
N ASP A 33 6.50 2.37 -13.28
CA ASP A 33 7.19 2.98 -14.45
C ASP A 33 7.71 4.42 -14.20
N GLY A 34 8.09 4.73 -12.96
CA GLY A 34 8.60 6.05 -12.57
C GLY A 34 7.53 7.10 -12.27
N PHE A 35 6.25 6.74 -12.32
CA PHE A 35 5.14 7.60 -11.94
C PHE A 35 4.62 7.22 -10.55
N LEU A 36 4.32 8.20 -9.71
CA LEU A 36 3.63 7.98 -8.45
C LEU A 36 2.18 7.63 -8.76
N VAL A 37 1.79 6.42 -8.39
CA VAL A 37 0.49 5.86 -8.77
C VAL A 37 -0.40 5.60 -7.56
N GLY A 38 0.11 5.65 -6.32
CA GLY A 38 -0.74 5.35 -5.18
C GLY A 38 0.00 5.18 -3.87
N VAL A 39 -0.64 4.49 -2.94
CA VAL A 39 -0.06 4.01 -1.68
C VAL A 39 -0.19 2.51 -1.56
N GLY A 40 0.78 1.86 -0.92
CA GLY A 40 0.82 0.42 -0.76
C GLY A 40 1.37 -0.02 0.59
N ILE A 41 0.96 -1.23 0.98
CA ILE A 41 1.32 -1.95 2.19
C ILE A 41 2.33 -3.04 1.83
N PHE A 42 3.42 -3.05 2.59
CA PHE A 42 4.50 -4.01 2.51
C PHE A 42 4.64 -4.65 3.88
N HIS A 43 4.54 -5.97 3.95
CA HIS A 43 4.67 -6.69 5.22
C HIS A 43 6.06 -7.28 5.35
N ASN A 44 6.61 -7.26 6.56
CA ASN A 44 7.87 -7.91 6.93
C ASN A 44 9.05 -7.53 6.00
N HIS A 45 9.13 -6.26 5.61
CA HIS A 45 10.15 -5.77 4.67
C HIS A 45 10.17 -6.50 3.32
N ASN A 46 9.04 -7.07 2.90
CA ASN A 46 8.92 -7.74 1.62
C ASN A 46 9.07 -6.73 0.47
N GLU A 47 9.80 -7.09 -0.57
CA GLU A 47 9.94 -6.26 -1.78
C GLU A 47 8.65 -6.20 -2.59
N VAL A 48 7.77 -7.20 -2.44
CA VAL A 48 6.52 -7.31 -3.16
C VAL A 48 5.40 -6.68 -2.36
N CYS A 49 4.73 -5.70 -2.96
CA CYS A 49 3.54 -5.08 -2.40
C CYS A 49 2.45 -6.12 -2.11
N THR A 50 1.98 -6.14 -0.86
CA THR A 50 0.89 -7.03 -0.44
C THR A 50 -0.45 -6.48 -0.89
N PHE A 51 -0.61 -5.17 -0.74
CA PHE A 51 -1.85 -4.47 -1.02
C PHE A 51 -1.58 -3.01 -1.39
N ALA A 52 -2.33 -2.44 -2.32
CA ALA A 52 -2.20 -1.04 -2.71
C ALA A 52 -3.52 -0.44 -3.16
N LEU A 53 -3.65 0.86 -2.92
CA LEU A 53 -4.63 1.73 -3.55
C LEU A 53 -3.89 2.56 -4.57
N VAL A 54 -4.25 2.41 -5.84
CA VAL A 54 -3.60 3.09 -6.95
C VAL A 54 -4.62 3.84 -7.80
N LYS A 55 -4.17 4.89 -8.45
CA LYS A 55 -4.88 5.65 -9.46
C LYS A 55 -4.42 5.16 -10.83
N ASP A 56 -5.34 4.82 -11.72
CA ASP A 56 -4.98 4.54 -13.11
C ASP A 56 -4.81 5.82 -13.93
N GLU A 57 -4.46 5.68 -15.22
CA GLU A 57 -4.25 6.80 -16.15
C GLU A 57 -5.51 7.65 -16.36
N ALA A 58 -6.71 7.05 -16.29
CA ALA A 58 -7.99 7.75 -16.32
C ALA A 58 -8.31 8.47 -15.00
N GLY A 59 -7.54 8.20 -13.97
CA GLY A 59 -7.70 8.77 -12.65
C GLY A 59 -8.64 8.01 -11.73
N GLU A 60 -9.05 6.80 -12.10
CA GLU A 60 -9.93 5.97 -11.29
C GLU A 60 -9.12 5.27 -10.19
N LYS A 61 -9.70 5.16 -8.99
CA LYS A 61 -9.10 4.47 -7.84
C LYS A 61 -9.31 2.97 -8.00
N HIS A 62 -8.21 2.22 -8.02
CA HIS A 62 -8.18 0.75 -8.07
C HIS A 62 -7.53 0.19 -6.83
N MET A 63 -8.09 -0.91 -6.35
CA MET A 63 -7.57 -1.67 -5.23
C MET A 63 -6.84 -2.91 -5.75
N LEU A 64 -5.53 -3.00 -5.47
CA LEU A 64 -4.67 -4.09 -5.89
C LEU A 64 -4.20 -4.87 -4.67
N GLY A 65 -4.69 -6.09 -4.47
CA GLY A 65 -4.39 -6.86 -3.26
C GLY A 65 -4.31 -8.35 -3.49
N ARG A 66 -3.59 -9.05 -2.61
CA ARG A 66 -3.73 -10.51 -2.46
C ARG A 66 -4.17 -10.82 -1.03
N LEU A 67 -5.41 -11.27 -0.89
CA LEU A 67 -5.86 -11.96 0.33
C LEU A 67 -5.05 -13.26 0.44
N SER A 68 -4.26 -13.39 1.51
CA SER A 68 -3.51 -14.61 1.81
C SER A 68 -3.65 -14.90 3.31
N ASP A 69 -3.86 -16.15 3.69
CA ASP A 69 -3.96 -16.59 5.09
C ASP A 69 -2.73 -16.21 5.94
N GLU A 70 -1.59 -15.94 5.31
CA GLU A 70 -0.34 -15.53 5.97
C GLU A 70 -0.36 -14.08 6.46
N PHE A 71 -1.25 -13.23 5.90
CA PHE A 71 -1.39 -11.81 6.25
C PHE A 71 -2.89 -11.47 6.33
N PRO A 72 -3.57 -11.85 7.42
CA PRO A 72 -4.98 -11.51 7.60
C PRO A 72 -5.12 -10.00 7.65
N TRP A 73 -5.94 -9.42 6.79
CA TRP A 73 -6.22 -7.99 6.81
C TRP A 73 -6.79 -7.57 8.15
N GLU A 74 -6.16 -6.61 8.80
CA GLU A 74 -6.78 -5.87 9.88
C GLU A 74 -7.59 -4.71 9.28
N VAL A 75 -8.84 -4.52 9.73
CA VAL A 75 -9.71 -3.43 9.24
C VAL A 75 -9.05 -2.05 9.40
N ASN A 76 -8.17 -1.92 10.39
CA ASN A 76 -7.41 -0.70 10.62
C ASN A 76 -6.39 -0.41 9.50
N GLU A 77 -5.80 -1.44 8.87
CA GLU A 77 -4.81 -1.24 7.82
C GLU A 77 -5.43 -0.66 6.55
N LEU A 78 -6.65 -1.12 6.21
CA LEU A 78 -7.37 -0.58 5.06
C LEU A 78 -7.78 0.88 5.28
N HIS A 79 -8.35 1.21 6.44
CA HIS A 79 -8.71 2.59 6.75
C HIS A 79 -7.47 3.50 6.71
N GLN A 80 -6.38 3.10 7.35
CA GLN A 80 -5.15 3.88 7.38
C GLN A 80 -4.58 4.12 5.97
N LEU A 81 -4.64 3.09 5.10
CA LEU A 81 -4.22 3.21 3.72
C LEU A 81 -5.14 4.14 2.91
N GLU A 82 -6.45 4.10 3.13
CA GLU A 82 -7.38 5.03 2.48
C GLU A 82 -7.13 6.47 2.90
N GLU A 83 -6.85 6.71 4.18
CA GLU A 83 -6.46 8.04 4.69
C GLU A 83 -5.20 8.54 3.96
N TYR A 84 -4.13 7.74 3.92
CA TYR A 84 -2.91 8.12 3.21
C TYR A 84 -3.13 8.35 1.72
N TYR A 85 -3.95 7.52 1.09
CA TYR A 85 -4.29 7.71 -0.32
C TYR A 85 -4.98 9.06 -0.55
N HIS A 86 -5.97 9.43 0.26
CA HIS A 86 -6.69 10.69 0.13
C HIS A 86 -5.82 11.91 0.45
N GLU A 87 -4.87 11.79 1.38
CA GLU A 87 -3.91 12.86 1.67
C GLU A 87 -2.97 13.13 0.47
N ILE A 88 -2.52 12.09 -0.22
CA ILE A 88 -1.58 12.21 -1.35
C ILE A 88 -2.31 12.53 -2.66
N PHE A 89 -3.50 11.95 -2.85
CA PHE A 89 -4.33 12.09 -4.04
C PHE A 89 -5.72 12.62 -3.68
N PRO A 90 -5.85 13.90 -3.25
CA PRO A 90 -7.15 14.48 -2.93
C PRO A 90 -8.06 14.49 -4.18
N ASP A 91 -9.30 14.03 -4.02
CA ASP A 91 -10.35 14.18 -5.03
C ASP A 91 -10.58 15.69 -5.26
N ASN A 92 -10.33 16.16 -6.47
CA ASN A 92 -10.47 17.57 -6.87
C ASN A 92 -11.61 17.71 -7.86
#